data_AF-A0A381TM23-F1
#
_entry.id   AF-A0A381TM23-F1
#
_cell.length_a   1.000
_cell.length_b   1.000
_cell.length_c   1.000
_cell.angle_alpha   90.00
_cell.angle_beta   90.00
_cell.angle_gamma   90.00
#
_symmetry.space_group_name_H-M   'P 1'
#
loop_
_entity.id
_entity.type
_entity.pdbx_description
1 polymer ?
#
loop_
_entity_poly.entity_id
_entity_poly.type
_entity_poly.pdbx_seq_one_letter_code
_entity_poly.pdbx_strand_id
1 'polypeptide(L)'
;MGRKYDDSETQNAKSVLPYKVVKATNGDTHVEMSGESFAPPQISAMVLQKIKQDAEAKFGEKILQAVITVPAYFNDSQRQATKDAGQIAGLEVLRIINEPTAASLAYGLDKGTEDKTLAVFDLGGGTFDITILQMGGGVFEVKSTNGDTFLGGDDFDQKIMNWLIKEFKKDSGIDLSKDRMALQRLREASEKAKVELSSVLQTEINLPFITADTSGPKHLLMTLTRAQLQVLIEGLVKRTTEPCLQAITDAGLKATDIDEVILVGGMTRAPIIQEKVQELFGREPNRNVNPDEAVAMGAAIQAGVLQGEVQDLLLLDVTPLTLGLETLGGVATSLIDRNTTIPTSKSETFTTAADSQTSVEIHVVQGERPMAGDNKSTGRFILDGILPAPRGVPQVEVTFDIDANGILSVSAKDKGTGKEQKIVIQPSSGLSKEEVDEMVGKATEYAEEDKRKKLEVETRNQADNLVYSVEKMVNENGDKLPEDLKTQVESDVSTLKESIAKNDIAAIQSNINIVNESLQKIGQAIYSQEPPPTTDSSDADPESQNEGEDTVEGEYREVN
;
A
#
# COMPACT_ATOMS: atom_id res chain seq x y z
N MET A 1 6.43 -9.32 -2.71
CA MET A 1 6.96 -8.76 -3.97
C MET A 1 8.48 -8.79 -3.93
N GLY A 2 9.19 -8.89 -5.08
CA GLY A 2 10.67 -8.87 -5.13
C GLY A 2 11.38 -10.08 -4.49
N ARG A 3 10.76 -11.28 -4.56
CA ARG A 3 11.29 -12.52 -3.95
C ARG A 3 11.41 -13.65 -4.97
N LYS A 4 12.40 -14.53 -4.80
CA LYS A 4 12.55 -15.73 -5.61
C LYS A 4 11.55 -16.80 -5.20
N TYR A 5 11.14 -17.61 -6.17
CA TYR A 5 10.18 -18.69 -5.92
C TYR A 5 10.73 -19.70 -4.89
N ASP A 6 12.02 -19.99 -4.94
CA ASP A 6 12.67 -20.96 -4.05
C ASP A 6 13.07 -20.37 -2.67
N ASP A 7 12.83 -19.07 -2.41
CA ASP A 7 13.11 -18.47 -1.11
C ASP A 7 12.27 -19.15 -0.01
N SER A 8 12.83 -19.31 1.19
CA SER A 8 12.19 -20.05 2.29
C SER A 8 10.85 -19.43 2.70
N GLU A 9 10.78 -18.10 2.70
CA GLU A 9 9.62 -17.29 3.01
C GLU A 9 8.53 -17.46 1.94
N THR A 10 8.92 -17.56 0.67
CA THR A 10 7.98 -17.86 -0.42
C THR A 10 7.39 -19.27 -0.29
N GLN A 11 8.22 -20.26 0.07
CA GLN A 11 7.75 -21.63 0.30
C GLN A 11 6.80 -21.69 1.51
N ASN A 12 7.11 -20.98 2.58
CA ASN A 12 6.23 -20.86 3.74
C ASN A 12 4.90 -20.18 3.37
N ALA A 13 4.93 -19.04 2.68
CA ALA A 13 3.73 -18.33 2.24
C ALA A 13 2.84 -19.22 1.35
N LYS A 14 3.42 -19.96 0.40
CA LYS A 14 2.69 -20.88 -0.48
C LYS A 14 1.89 -21.94 0.29
N SER A 15 2.31 -22.32 1.49
CA SER A 15 1.59 -23.31 2.30
C SER A 15 0.27 -22.78 2.89
N VAL A 16 0.09 -21.46 2.95
CA VAL A 16 -1.06 -20.80 3.58
C VAL A 16 -1.87 -19.90 2.63
N LEU A 17 -1.34 -19.56 1.46
CA LEU A 17 -2.03 -18.70 0.49
C LEU A 17 -3.13 -19.47 -0.26
N PRO A 18 -4.32 -18.85 -0.48
CA PRO A 18 -5.44 -19.51 -1.17
C PRO A 18 -5.26 -19.55 -2.69
N TYR A 19 -4.40 -18.69 -3.23
CA TYR A 19 -4.10 -18.59 -4.66
C TYR A 19 -2.82 -19.34 -5.03
N LYS A 20 -2.70 -19.69 -6.31
CA LYS A 20 -1.58 -20.48 -6.81
C LYS A 20 -0.35 -19.60 -7.03
N VAL A 21 0.72 -19.93 -6.33
CA VAL A 21 2.05 -19.33 -6.54
C VAL A 21 2.83 -20.18 -7.54
N VAL A 22 3.41 -19.56 -8.56
CA VAL A 22 4.14 -20.19 -9.66
C VAL A 22 5.53 -19.60 -9.83
N LYS A 23 6.44 -20.38 -10.45
CA LYS A 23 7.81 -19.96 -10.73
C LYS A 23 7.89 -19.33 -12.12
N ALA A 24 8.37 -18.10 -12.20
CA ALA A 24 8.66 -17.44 -13.48
C ALA A 24 9.91 -18.03 -14.15
N THR A 25 10.12 -17.69 -15.42
CA THR A 25 11.28 -18.14 -16.21
C THR A 25 12.62 -17.70 -15.60
N ASN A 26 12.67 -16.50 -15.02
CA ASN A 26 13.82 -15.95 -14.31
C ASN A 26 13.96 -16.44 -12.84
N GLY A 27 13.09 -17.39 -12.42
CA GLY A 27 13.04 -17.94 -11.07
C GLY A 27 12.30 -17.10 -10.03
N ASP A 28 11.70 -15.98 -10.43
CA ASP A 28 10.91 -15.13 -9.54
C ASP A 28 9.58 -15.76 -9.15
N THR A 29 9.01 -15.24 -8.06
CA THR A 29 7.69 -15.62 -7.57
C THR A 29 6.62 -14.88 -8.36
N HIS A 30 5.77 -15.63 -9.08
CA HIS A 30 4.58 -15.12 -9.74
C HIS A 30 3.31 -15.73 -9.13
N VAL A 31 2.16 -15.14 -9.46
CA VAL A 31 0.85 -15.62 -9.06
C VAL A 31 0.07 -16.03 -10.31
N GLU A 32 -0.60 -17.18 -10.29
CA GLU A 32 -1.44 -17.62 -11.40
C GLU A 32 -2.91 -17.27 -11.12
N MET A 33 -3.52 -16.51 -12.03
CA MET A 33 -4.93 -16.14 -11.98
C MET A 33 -5.56 -16.42 -13.34
N SER A 34 -6.66 -17.17 -13.37
CA SER A 34 -7.37 -17.53 -14.62
C SER A 34 -6.49 -18.18 -15.70
N GLY A 35 -5.43 -18.89 -15.30
CA GLY A 35 -4.48 -19.54 -16.21
C GLY A 35 -3.36 -18.63 -16.73
N GLU A 36 -3.35 -17.35 -16.34
CA GLU A 36 -2.30 -16.40 -16.67
C GLU A 36 -1.37 -16.15 -15.48
N SER A 37 -0.10 -15.88 -15.78
CA SER A 37 0.95 -15.64 -14.79
C SER A 37 1.15 -14.14 -14.59
N PHE A 38 1.01 -13.68 -13.36
CA PHE A 38 1.17 -12.28 -12.97
C PHE A 38 2.36 -12.10 -12.05
N ALA A 39 3.22 -11.14 -12.39
CA ALA A 39 4.27 -10.68 -11.52
C ALA A 39 3.67 -9.87 -10.36
N PRO A 40 4.19 -9.99 -9.12
CA PRO A 40 3.70 -9.19 -7.99
C PRO A 40 3.70 -7.66 -8.21
N PRO A 41 4.64 -7.06 -8.97
CA PRO A 41 4.56 -5.64 -9.34
C PRO A 41 3.30 -5.30 -10.14
N GLN A 42 2.83 -6.18 -11.03
CA GLN A 42 1.60 -5.95 -11.80
C GLN A 42 0.37 -5.91 -10.89
N ILE A 43 0.28 -6.83 -9.93
CA ILE A 43 -0.82 -6.87 -8.97
C ILE A 43 -0.79 -5.62 -8.09
N SER A 44 0.39 -5.23 -7.63
CA SER A 44 0.57 -4.02 -6.82
C SER A 44 0.25 -2.76 -7.63
N ALA A 45 0.55 -2.75 -8.93
CA ALA A 45 0.19 -1.67 -9.84
C ALA A 45 -1.33 -1.50 -9.95
N MET A 46 -2.12 -2.57 -9.94
CA MET A 46 -3.59 -2.47 -9.93
C MET A 46 -4.10 -1.74 -8.67
N VAL A 47 -3.48 -1.98 -7.51
CA VAL A 47 -3.80 -1.24 -6.27
C VAL A 47 -3.42 0.23 -6.39
N LEU A 48 -2.21 0.52 -6.91
CA LEU A 48 -1.76 1.89 -7.14
C LEU A 48 -2.62 2.64 -8.16
N GLN A 49 -3.08 1.96 -9.21
CA GLN A 49 -4.00 2.52 -10.21
C GLN A 49 -5.33 2.90 -9.56
N LYS A 50 -5.88 2.06 -8.67
CA LYS A 50 -7.07 2.42 -7.89
C LYS A 50 -6.82 3.70 -7.09
N ILE A 51 -5.75 3.74 -6.30
CA ILE A 51 -5.42 4.91 -5.46
C ILE A 51 -5.27 6.18 -6.32
N LYS A 52 -4.57 6.06 -7.45
CA LYS A 52 -4.45 7.13 -8.44
C LYS A 52 -5.82 7.59 -8.95
N GLN A 53 -6.68 6.68 -9.39
CA GLN A 53 -8.01 7.01 -9.90
C GLN A 53 -8.88 7.71 -8.84
N ASP A 54 -8.82 7.27 -7.58
CA ASP A 54 -9.53 7.93 -6.48
C ASP A 54 -9.03 9.37 -6.27
N ALA A 55 -7.71 9.58 -6.32
CA ALA A 55 -7.12 10.91 -6.21
C ALA A 55 -7.52 11.79 -7.40
N GLU A 56 -7.40 11.28 -8.63
CA GLU A 56 -7.81 11.99 -9.85
C GLU A 56 -9.31 12.36 -9.82
N ALA A 57 -10.17 11.46 -9.35
CA ALA A 57 -11.60 11.72 -9.19
C ALA A 57 -11.89 12.80 -8.13
N LYS A 58 -11.09 12.85 -7.06
CA LYS A 58 -11.25 13.84 -5.98
C LYS A 58 -10.76 15.24 -6.38
N PHE A 59 -9.64 15.33 -7.09
CA PHE A 59 -9.02 16.61 -7.46
C PHE A 59 -9.44 17.12 -8.84
N GLY A 60 -9.97 16.25 -9.71
CA GLY A 60 -10.41 16.63 -11.05
C GLY A 60 -9.28 16.83 -12.06
N GLU A 61 -8.07 16.35 -11.75
CA GLU A 61 -6.88 16.46 -12.60
C GLU A 61 -6.12 15.14 -12.67
N LYS A 62 -5.19 15.01 -13.63
CA LYS A 62 -4.37 13.81 -13.79
C LYS A 62 -3.22 13.79 -12.79
N ILE A 63 -2.99 12.65 -12.16
CA ILE A 63 -1.88 12.43 -11.24
C ILE A 63 -0.80 11.61 -11.94
N LEU A 64 0.36 12.23 -12.16
CA LEU A 64 1.47 11.63 -12.92
C LEU A 64 2.66 11.22 -12.06
N GLN A 65 2.77 11.77 -10.85
CA GLN A 65 3.95 11.63 -9.99
C GLN A 65 3.52 11.15 -8.61
N ALA A 66 4.35 10.33 -7.96
CA ALA A 66 4.06 9.81 -6.62
C ALA A 66 5.33 9.59 -5.79
N VAL A 67 5.15 9.71 -4.47
CA VAL A 67 6.04 9.12 -3.46
C VAL A 67 5.37 7.83 -2.99
N ILE A 68 6.10 6.72 -2.99
CA ILE A 68 5.57 5.40 -2.61
C ILE A 68 6.35 4.88 -1.40
N THR A 69 5.63 4.32 -0.43
CA THR A 69 6.22 3.81 0.81
C THR A 69 6.66 2.36 0.69
N VAL A 70 7.67 1.97 1.48
CA VAL A 70 8.12 0.58 1.64
C VAL A 70 8.51 0.32 3.10
N PRO A 71 8.40 -0.93 3.59
CA PRO A 71 8.97 -1.31 4.87
C PRO A 71 10.47 -0.97 4.94
N ALA A 72 10.94 -0.50 6.09
CA ALA A 72 12.31 -0.01 6.23
C ALA A 72 13.34 -1.11 5.94
N TYR A 73 13.00 -2.36 6.31
CA TYR A 73 13.87 -3.52 6.12
C TYR A 73 13.78 -4.17 4.72
N PHE A 74 13.12 -3.53 3.75
CA PHE A 74 13.12 -4.01 2.36
C PHE A 74 14.52 -3.95 1.73
N ASN A 75 14.89 -5.05 1.07
CA ASN A 75 16.09 -5.13 0.26
C ASN A 75 15.92 -4.47 -1.13
N ASP A 76 17.02 -4.41 -1.88
CA ASP A 76 17.08 -3.77 -3.20
C ASP A 76 16.06 -4.35 -4.19
N SER A 77 15.86 -5.68 -4.21
CA SER A 77 14.89 -6.35 -5.10
C SER A 77 13.46 -5.95 -4.79
N GLN A 78 13.12 -5.81 -3.51
CA GLN A 78 11.78 -5.43 -3.09
C GLN A 78 11.50 -3.94 -3.36
N ARG A 79 12.50 -3.07 -3.14
CA ARG A 79 12.43 -1.63 -3.45
C ARG A 79 12.25 -1.39 -4.95
N GLN A 80 13.06 -2.04 -5.78
CA GLN A 80 12.93 -1.91 -7.24
C GLN A 80 11.58 -2.44 -7.73
N ALA A 81 11.13 -3.60 -7.26
CA ALA A 81 9.84 -4.15 -7.64
C ALA A 81 8.66 -3.23 -7.25
N THR A 82 8.79 -2.46 -6.16
CA THR A 82 7.81 -1.43 -5.77
C THR A 82 7.85 -0.23 -6.72
N LYS A 83 9.05 0.19 -7.13
CA LYS A 83 9.23 1.25 -8.13
C LYS A 83 8.64 0.84 -9.49
N ASP A 84 8.86 -0.41 -9.90
CA ASP A 84 8.29 -0.98 -11.13
C ASP A 84 6.76 -0.99 -11.07
N ALA A 85 6.17 -1.34 -9.92
CA ALA A 85 4.71 -1.28 -9.73
C ALA A 85 4.16 0.15 -9.93
N GLY A 86 4.87 1.17 -9.45
CA GLY A 86 4.52 2.57 -9.71
C GLY A 86 4.57 2.92 -11.20
N GLN A 87 5.63 2.49 -11.89
CA GLN A 87 5.75 2.71 -13.34
C GLN A 87 4.63 2.01 -14.13
N ILE A 88 4.31 0.75 -13.81
CA ILE A 88 3.21 -0.01 -14.42
C ILE A 88 1.86 0.70 -14.17
N ALA A 89 1.70 1.33 -13.01
CA ALA A 89 0.51 2.12 -12.69
C ALA A 89 0.43 3.48 -13.42
N GLY A 90 1.43 3.81 -14.24
CA GLY A 90 1.53 5.09 -14.93
C GLY A 90 1.86 6.26 -13.99
N LEU A 91 2.68 5.99 -12.97
CA LEU A 91 3.22 6.99 -12.04
C LEU A 91 4.74 7.08 -12.20
N GLU A 92 5.25 8.29 -12.34
CA GLU A 92 6.65 8.59 -12.11
C GLU A 92 6.92 8.58 -10.60
N VAL A 93 7.68 7.58 -10.16
CA VAL A 93 8.04 7.42 -8.75
C VAL A 93 9.18 8.37 -8.42
N LEU A 94 8.85 9.50 -7.81
CA LEU A 94 9.82 10.54 -7.42
C LEU A 94 10.75 10.08 -6.30
N ARG A 95 10.19 9.30 -5.35
CA ARG A 95 10.89 8.82 -4.17
C ARG A 95 10.26 7.54 -3.67
N ILE A 96 11.10 6.59 -3.28
CA ILE A 96 10.72 5.54 -2.34
C ILE A 96 11.11 6.00 -0.94
N ILE A 97 10.16 6.01 -0.01
CA ILE A 97 10.38 6.41 1.38
C ILE A 97 10.07 5.22 2.31
N ASN A 98 10.87 5.08 3.37
CA ASN A 98 10.62 4.07 4.38
C ASN A 98 9.37 4.42 5.20
N GLU A 99 8.51 3.44 5.46
CA GLU A 99 7.27 3.59 6.24
C GLU A 99 7.47 4.28 7.60
N PRO A 100 8.40 3.84 8.47
CA PRO A 100 8.60 4.49 9.76
C PRO A 100 9.16 5.91 9.62
N THR A 101 9.98 6.16 8.59
CA THR A 101 10.47 7.50 8.26
C THR A 101 9.31 8.41 7.86
N ALA A 102 8.41 7.95 7.00
CA ALA A 102 7.21 8.69 6.62
C ALA A 102 6.32 8.97 7.85
N ALA A 103 6.06 7.97 8.69
CA ALA A 103 5.28 8.17 9.91
C ALA A 103 5.90 9.21 10.86
N SER A 104 7.24 9.27 10.94
CA SER A 104 7.94 10.28 11.74
C SER A 104 7.76 11.70 11.20
N LEU A 105 7.68 11.88 9.87
CA LEU A 105 7.38 13.17 9.25
C LEU A 105 5.97 13.64 9.60
N ALA A 106 4.99 12.74 9.53
CA ALA A 106 3.61 13.04 9.91
C ALA A 106 3.48 13.42 11.39
N TYR A 107 4.26 12.79 12.27
CA TYR A 107 4.34 13.16 13.67
C TYR A 107 5.02 14.53 13.90
N GLY A 108 6.13 14.76 13.20
CA GLY A 108 7.06 15.84 13.49
C GLY A 108 6.79 17.15 12.78
N LEU A 109 5.84 17.21 11.83
CA LEU A 109 5.57 18.43 11.04
C LEU A 109 5.31 19.66 11.93
N ASP A 110 4.48 19.52 12.97
CA ASP A 110 4.15 20.63 13.88
C ASP A 110 5.16 20.79 15.04
N LYS A 111 6.10 19.84 15.18
CA LYS A 111 6.99 19.70 16.35
C LYS A 111 8.48 19.71 16.00
N GLY A 112 8.82 19.97 14.74
CA GLY A 112 10.16 19.82 14.16
C GLY A 112 11.28 20.65 14.79
N THR A 113 10.94 21.57 15.69
CA THR A 113 11.90 22.43 16.39
C THR A 113 12.40 21.85 17.71
N GLU A 114 11.73 20.85 18.26
CA GLU A 114 12.15 20.20 19.51
C GLU A 114 13.17 19.09 19.22
N ASP A 115 14.30 19.12 19.94
CA ASP A 115 15.26 18.01 19.92
C ASP A 115 14.65 16.82 20.68
N LYS A 116 14.29 15.76 19.94
CA LYS A 116 13.70 14.53 20.49
C LYS A 116 14.28 13.30 19.82
N THR A 117 14.44 12.24 20.61
CA THR A 117 14.68 10.89 20.12
C THR A 117 13.38 10.08 20.14
N LEU A 118 12.96 9.58 18.99
CA LEU A 118 11.72 8.84 18.80
C LEU A 118 12.00 7.39 18.45
N ALA A 119 11.14 6.49 18.92
CA ALA A 119 11.04 5.12 18.42
C ALA A 119 9.73 4.96 17.65
N VAL A 120 9.80 4.63 16.36
CA VAL A 120 8.62 4.30 15.55
C VAL A 120 8.47 2.79 15.51
N PHE A 121 7.43 2.29 16.18
CA PHE A 121 7.07 0.88 16.23
C PHE A 121 5.94 0.64 15.22
N ASP A 122 6.26 0.05 14.08
CA ASP A 122 5.33 -0.23 13.00
C ASP A 122 5.02 -1.72 12.91
N LEU A 123 3.79 -2.11 13.25
CA LEU A 123 3.31 -3.48 13.11
C LEU A 123 2.06 -3.52 12.23
N GLY A 124 2.30 -3.82 10.95
CA GLY A 124 1.28 -3.86 9.92
C GLY A 124 0.62 -5.23 9.75
N GLY A 125 0.07 -5.46 8.55
CA GLY A 125 -0.55 -6.73 8.16
C GLY A 125 0.45 -7.86 7.91
N GLY A 126 1.65 -7.55 7.39
CA GLY A 126 2.64 -8.58 7.02
C GLY A 126 4.09 -8.29 7.44
N THR A 127 4.38 -7.09 7.94
CA THR A 127 5.73 -6.68 8.34
C THR A 127 5.73 -6.00 9.69
N PHE A 128 6.88 -6.11 10.36
CA PHE A 128 7.21 -5.40 11.58
C PHE A 128 8.48 -4.59 11.36
N ASP A 129 8.46 -3.30 11.64
CA ASP A 129 9.64 -2.43 11.61
C ASP A 129 9.76 -1.66 12.93
N ILE A 130 11.01 -1.42 13.34
CA ILE A 130 11.35 -0.53 14.44
C ILE A 130 12.48 0.39 14.00
N THR A 131 12.22 1.69 14.08
CA THR A 131 13.19 2.72 13.73
C THR A 131 13.42 3.66 14.89
N ILE A 132 14.68 3.89 15.23
CA ILE A 132 15.09 4.91 16.17
C ILE A 132 15.56 6.12 15.36
N LEU A 133 14.95 7.27 15.60
CA LEU A 133 15.28 8.50 14.91
C LEU A 133 15.47 9.66 15.88
N GLN A 134 16.26 10.63 15.47
CA GLN A 134 16.42 11.89 16.17
C GLN A 134 15.81 12.99 15.30
N MET A 135 14.96 13.80 15.88
CA MET A 135 14.40 14.99 15.24
C MET A 135 14.86 16.25 16.00
N GLY A 136 15.11 17.34 15.26
CA GLY A 136 15.52 18.61 15.84
C GLY A 136 15.87 19.64 14.78
N GLY A 137 15.44 20.89 14.95
CA GLY A 137 15.74 21.99 14.03
C GLY A 137 15.36 21.73 12.56
N GLY A 138 14.26 20.99 12.31
CA GLY A 138 13.82 20.61 10.96
C GLY A 138 14.56 19.40 10.35
N VAL A 139 15.54 18.83 11.07
CA VAL A 139 16.26 17.63 10.64
C VAL A 139 15.63 16.40 11.26
N PHE A 140 15.42 15.37 10.45
CA PHE A 140 14.98 14.04 10.84
C PHE A 140 16.04 13.04 10.43
N GLU A 141 16.76 12.49 11.41
CA GLU A 141 17.87 11.59 11.19
C GLU A 141 17.56 10.21 11.76
N VAL A 142 17.49 9.21 10.89
CA VAL A 142 17.40 7.81 11.29
C VAL A 142 18.74 7.38 11.88
N LYS A 143 18.74 6.93 13.14
CA LYS A 143 19.93 6.43 13.83
C LYS A 143 20.11 4.93 13.63
N SER A 144 19.01 4.21 13.61
CA SER A 144 19.01 2.77 13.37
C SER A 144 17.65 2.28 12.93
N THR A 145 17.62 1.22 12.12
CA THR A 145 16.39 0.52 11.79
C THR A 145 16.58 -0.99 11.87
N ASN A 146 15.53 -1.71 12.28
CA ASN A 146 15.50 -3.16 12.33
C ASN A 146 14.06 -3.64 12.12
N GLY A 147 13.83 -4.94 11.95
CA GLY A 147 12.49 -5.45 11.71
C GLY A 147 12.42 -6.93 11.37
N ASP A 148 11.21 -7.37 11.04
CA ASP A 148 10.90 -8.70 10.56
C ASP A 148 9.92 -8.59 9.38
N THR A 149 10.41 -8.89 8.17
CA THR A 149 9.63 -8.78 6.93
C THR A 149 8.59 -9.89 6.74
N PHE A 150 8.42 -10.77 7.74
CA PHE A 150 7.47 -11.88 7.75
C PHE A 150 6.84 -12.04 9.15
N LEU A 151 6.38 -10.91 9.69
CA LEU A 151 5.67 -10.81 10.97
C LEU A 151 4.61 -9.71 10.88
N GLY A 152 3.33 -10.07 10.95
CA GLY A 152 2.26 -9.06 10.99
C GLY A 152 0.90 -9.62 11.38
N GLY A 153 -0.15 -8.83 11.20
CA GLY A 153 -1.53 -9.19 11.49
C GLY A 153 -2.01 -10.49 10.84
N ASP A 154 -1.50 -10.86 9.66
CA ASP A 154 -1.84 -12.10 8.96
C ASP A 154 -1.37 -13.34 9.74
N ASP A 155 -0.21 -13.27 10.40
CA ASP A 155 0.28 -14.36 11.25
C ASP A 155 -0.62 -14.56 12.47
N PHE A 156 -1.18 -13.47 13.00
CA PHE A 156 -2.08 -13.50 14.15
C PHE A 156 -3.40 -14.14 13.74
N ASP A 157 -3.94 -13.79 12.57
CA ASP A 157 -5.14 -14.41 12.01
C ASP A 157 -4.93 -15.90 11.77
N GLN A 158 -3.75 -16.28 11.26
CA GLN A 158 -3.39 -17.68 11.06
C GLN A 158 -3.36 -18.47 12.38
N LYS A 159 -2.94 -17.88 13.50
CA LYS A 159 -3.00 -18.54 14.83
C LYS A 159 -4.44 -18.81 15.27
N ILE A 160 -5.34 -17.85 15.07
CA ILE A 160 -6.77 -18.00 15.38
C ILE A 160 -7.39 -19.05 14.46
N MET A 161 -7.13 -18.98 13.16
CA MET A 161 -7.64 -19.95 12.19
C MET A 161 -7.19 -21.38 12.50
N ASN A 162 -5.91 -21.58 12.85
CA ASN A 162 -5.40 -22.89 13.25
C ASN A 162 -6.10 -23.44 14.51
N TRP A 163 -6.39 -22.56 15.48
CA TRP A 163 -7.16 -22.92 16.67
C TRP A 163 -8.60 -23.31 16.32
N LEU A 164 -9.29 -22.53 15.49
CA LEU A 164 -10.64 -22.83 15.00
C LEU A 164 -10.70 -24.19 14.29
N ILE A 165 -9.77 -24.45 13.36
CA ILE A 165 -9.70 -25.72 12.63
C ILE A 165 -9.50 -26.89 13.60
N LYS A 166 -8.60 -26.73 14.58
CA LYS A 166 -8.29 -27.77 15.55
C LYS A 166 -9.49 -28.10 16.44
N GLU A 167 -10.14 -27.10 17.01
CA GLU A 167 -11.29 -27.33 17.89
C GLU A 167 -12.51 -27.82 17.10
N PHE A 168 -12.78 -27.26 15.91
CA PHE A 168 -13.86 -27.77 15.07
C PHE A 168 -13.64 -29.24 14.67
N LYS A 169 -12.41 -29.63 14.36
CA LYS A 169 -12.07 -31.03 14.06
C LYS A 169 -12.24 -31.94 15.27
N LYS A 170 -11.92 -31.45 16.47
CA LYS A 170 -12.12 -32.20 17.72
C LYS A 170 -13.60 -32.42 18.00
N ASP A 171 -14.45 -31.42 17.75
CA ASP A 171 -15.88 -31.48 18.07
C ASP A 171 -16.71 -32.20 16.99
N SER A 172 -16.37 -32.01 15.71
CA SER A 172 -17.13 -32.56 14.57
C SER A 172 -16.47 -33.75 13.88
N GLY A 173 -15.17 -33.98 14.11
CA GLY A 173 -14.37 -34.94 13.35
C GLY A 173 -13.94 -34.46 11.96
N ILE A 174 -14.39 -33.29 11.51
CA ILE A 174 -14.16 -32.78 10.14
C ILE A 174 -12.97 -31.81 10.11
N ASP A 175 -12.07 -32.03 9.16
CA ASP A 175 -10.90 -31.18 8.95
C ASP A 175 -11.17 -30.08 7.91
N LEU A 176 -11.46 -28.87 8.39
CA LEU A 176 -11.74 -27.72 7.53
C LEU A 176 -10.52 -27.25 6.71
N SER A 177 -9.30 -27.69 7.03
CA SER A 177 -8.10 -27.29 6.30
C SER A 177 -8.07 -27.77 4.85
N LYS A 178 -8.99 -28.67 4.47
CA LYS A 178 -9.09 -29.25 3.13
C LYS A 178 -10.16 -28.57 2.27
N ASP A 179 -10.97 -27.71 2.86
CA ASP A 179 -12.07 -27.01 2.19
C ASP A 179 -11.68 -25.56 1.94
N ARG A 180 -11.44 -25.22 0.66
CA ARG A 180 -11.00 -23.88 0.27
C ARG A 180 -12.02 -22.80 0.58
N MET A 181 -13.32 -23.09 0.47
CA MET A 181 -14.37 -22.12 0.77
C MET A 181 -14.47 -21.89 2.28
N ALA A 182 -14.37 -22.97 3.07
CA ALA A 182 -14.34 -22.85 4.53
C ALA A 182 -13.13 -22.06 5.02
N LEU A 183 -11.94 -22.31 4.45
CA LEU A 183 -10.71 -21.59 4.80
C LEU A 183 -10.82 -20.07 4.60
N GLN A 184 -11.41 -19.63 3.48
CA GLN A 184 -11.61 -18.20 3.22
C GLN A 184 -12.52 -17.57 4.29
N ARG A 185 -13.65 -18.21 4.59
CA ARG A 185 -14.59 -17.74 5.61
C ARG A 185 -13.98 -17.75 7.01
N LEU A 186 -13.16 -18.75 7.32
CA LEU A 186 -12.42 -18.81 8.59
C LEU A 186 -11.41 -17.68 8.71
N ARG A 187 -10.72 -17.32 7.62
CA ARG A 187 -9.76 -16.20 7.60
C ARG A 187 -10.46 -14.88 7.93
N GLU A 188 -11.53 -14.55 7.20
CA GLU A 188 -12.32 -13.33 7.43
C GLU A 188 -12.87 -13.26 8.87
N ALA A 189 -13.39 -14.39 9.38
CA ALA A 189 -13.90 -14.45 10.74
C ALA A 189 -12.80 -14.35 11.80
N SER A 190 -11.60 -14.88 11.53
CA SER A 190 -10.44 -14.80 12.41
C SER A 190 -9.94 -13.37 12.53
N GLU A 191 -9.80 -12.67 11.41
CA GLU A 191 -9.41 -11.26 11.37
C GLU A 191 -10.43 -10.39 12.09
N LYS A 192 -11.73 -10.58 11.80
CA LYS A 192 -12.80 -9.85 12.48
C LYS A 192 -12.75 -10.07 14.00
N ALA A 193 -12.58 -11.31 14.46
CA ALA A 193 -12.48 -11.62 15.87
C ALA A 193 -11.24 -10.99 16.53
N LYS A 194 -10.08 -11.02 15.85
CA LYS A 194 -8.84 -10.35 16.29
C LYS A 194 -9.07 -8.85 16.50
N VAL A 195 -9.68 -8.19 15.53
CA VAL A 195 -9.97 -6.75 15.57
C VAL A 195 -10.94 -6.42 16.70
N GLU A 196 -12.06 -7.14 16.80
CA GLU A 196 -13.05 -6.93 17.86
C GLU A 196 -12.43 -7.06 19.27
N LEU A 197 -11.60 -8.10 19.48
CA LEU A 197 -10.92 -8.35 20.76
C LEU A 197 -9.92 -7.27 21.18
N SER A 198 -9.57 -6.36 20.28
CA SER A 198 -8.81 -5.15 20.65
C SER A 198 -9.63 -4.17 21.49
N SER A 199 -10.97 -4.24 21.41
CA SER A 199 -11.90 -3.39 22.16
C SER A 199 -12.72 -4.16 23.21
N VAL A 200 -13.16 -5.38 22.91
CA VAL A 200 -13.97 -6.22 23.81
C VAL A 200 -13.18 -7.36 24.44
N LEU A 201 -13.68 -7.92 25.55
CA LEU A 201 -13.01 -9.01 26.28
C LEU A 201 -13.28 -10.40 25.68
N GLN A 202 -14.36 -10.56 24.92
CA GLN A 202 -14.71 -11.80 24.24
C GLN A 202 -15.53 -11.49 22.98
N THR A 203 -15.44 -12.36 21.98
CA THR A 203 -16.26 -12.32 20.77
C THR A 203 -16.75 -13.73 20.41
N GLU A 204 -17.85 -13.79 19.67
CA GLU A 204 -18.43 -15.02 19.15
C GLU A 204 -18.16 -15.14 17.65
N ILE A 205 -17.52 -16.24 17.26
CA ILE A 205 -17.25 -16.61 15.88
C ILE A 205 -18.36 -17.55 15.44
N ASN A 206 -19.28 -17.04 14.62
CA ASN A 206 -20.46 -17.75 14.15
C ASN A 206 -20.45 -17.87 12.62
N LEU A 207 -20.15 -19.06 12.13
CA LEU A 207 -20.11 -19.41 10.71
C LEU A 207 -21.13 -20.51 10.42
N PRO A 208 -22.36 -20.14 10.03
CA PRO A 208 -23.37 -21.12 9.65
C PRO A 208 -23.02 -21.76 8.30
N PHE A 209 -23.40 -23.03 8.12
CA PHE A 209 -23.16 -23.79 6.88
C PHE A 209 -21.69 -23.74 6.46
N ILE A 210 -20.77 -23.93 7.41
CA ILE A 210 -19.33 -23.84 7.13
C ILE A 210 -18.86 -25.01 6.28
N THR A 211 -19.47 -26.18 6.44
CA THR A 211 -19.25 -27.39 5.64
C THR A 211 -20.46 -28.32 5.77
N ALA A 212 -20.42 -29.51 5.15
CA ALA A 212 -21.45 -30.53 5.28
C ALA A 212 -20.86 -31.94 5.32
N ASP A 213 -21.55 -32.87 5.98
CA ASP A 213 -21.26 -34.29 5.97
C ASP A 213 -22.51 -35.13 5.63
N THR A 214 -22.43 -36.45 5.78
CA THR A 214 -23.55 -37.37 5.53
C THR A 214 -24.75 -37.16 6.47
N SER A 215 -24.57 -36.48 7.60
CA SER A 215 -25.63 -36.11 8.54
C SER A 215 -26.25 -34.74 8.23
N GLY A 216 -25.66 -33.97 7.31
CA GLY A 216 -26.18 -32.69 6.86
C GLY A 216 -25.19 -31.52 7.04
N PRO A 217 -25.67 -30.28 6.93
CA PRO A 217 -24.82 -29.10 7.09
C PRO A 217 -24.29 -28.97 8.52
N LYS A 218 -23.08 -28.41 8.64
CA LYS A 218 -22.40 -28.11 9.90
C LYS A 218 -22.21 -26.61 10.05
N HIS A 219 -22.21 -26.17 11.30
CA HIS A 219 -22.03 -24.79 11.71
C HIS A 219 -20.86 -24.72 12.66
N LEU A 220 -20.08 -23.64 12.61
CA LEU A 220 -19.07 -23.34 13.62
C LEU A 220 -19.61 -22.22 14.50
N LEU A 221 -19.69 -22.48 15.81
CA LEU A 221 -20.06 -21.50 16.81
C LEU A 221 -19.07 -21.61 17.97
N MET A 222 -18.18 -20.63 18.10
CA MET A 222 -17.11 -20.65 19.09
C MET A 222 -16.92 -19.28 19.74
N THR A 223 -16.76 -19.23 21.05
CA THR A 223 -16.37 -18.00 21.75
C THR A 223 -14.85 -17.94 21.89
N LEU A 224 -14.26 -16.81 21.46
CA LEU A 224 -12.86 -16.51 21.69
C LEU A 224 -12.74 -15.36 22.69
N THR A 225 -12.02 -15.58 23.78
CA THR A 225 -11.73 -14.54 24.77
C THR A 225 -10.40 -13.84 24.45
N ARG A 226 -10.24 -12.58 24.89
CA ARG A 226 -8.98 -11.83 24.76
C ARG A 226 -7.82 -12.58 25.41
N ALA A 227 -8.04 -13.18 26.58
CA ALA A 227 -7.02 -13.97 27.28
C ALA A 227 -6.56 -15.19 26.46
N GLN A 228 -7.49 -15.91 25.83
CA GLN A 228 -7.14 -17.01 24.93
C GLN A 228 -6.38 -16.52 23.70
N LEU A 229 -6.82 -15.42 23.08
CA LEU A 229 -6.11 -14.82 21.96
C LEU A 229 -4.65 -14.51 22.34
N GLN A 230 -4.42 -13.86 23.48
CA GLN A 230 -3.08 -13.54 23.96
C GLN A 230 -2.19 -14.78 24.07
N VAL A 231 -2.72 -15.91 24.58
CA VAL A 231 -1.99 -17.18 24.62
C VAL A 231 -1.65 -17.70 23.22
N LEU A 232 -2.57 -17.58 22.26
CA LEU A 232 -2.35 -18.06 20.88
C LEU A 232 -1.25 -17.27 20.15
N ILE A 233 -1.10 -15.97 20.44
CA ILE A 233 -0.20 -15.05 19.74
C ILE A 233 1.06 -14.69 20.53
N GLU A 234 1.22 -15.15 21.77
CA GLU A 234 2.33 -14.77 22.66
C GLU A 234 3.71 -14.91 21.98
N GLY A 235 3.92 -16.00 21.24
CA GLY A 235 5.17 -16.24 20.51
C GLY A 235 5.44 -15.21 19.40
N LEU A 236 4.38 -14.68 18.76
CA LEU A 236 4.51 -13.64 17.73
C LEU A 236 4.82 -12.28 18.36
N VAL A 237 4.17 -11.95 19.49
CA VAL A 237 4.47 -10.72 20.25
C VAL A 237 5.92 -10.73 20.76
N LYS A 238 6.43 -11.88 21.22
CA LYS A 238 7.83 -11.98 21.66
C LYS A 238 8.84 -11.73 20.53
N ARG A 239 8.50 -12.07 19.28
CA ARG A 239 9.37 -11.81 18.11
C ARG A 239 9.62 -10.33 17.87
N THR A 240 8.75 -9.43 18.34
CA THR A 240 8.98 -7.97 18.20
C THR A 240 10.05 -7.43 19.15
N THR A 241 10.39 -8.17 20.21
CA THR A 241 11.28 -7.68 21.27
C THR A 241 12.74 -7.56 20.82
N GLU A 242 13.27 -8.60 20.17
CA GLU A 242 14.69 -8.63 19.78
C GLU A 242 15.05 -7.52 18.78
N PRO A 243 14.27 -7.26 17.71
CA PRO A 243 14.55 -6.13 16.82
C PRO A 243 14.53 -4.78 17.54
N CYS A 244 13.62 -4.57 18.51
CA CYS A 244 13.59 -3.32 19.29
C CYS A 244 14.86 -3.13 20.12
N LEU A 245 15.29 -4.17 20.83
CA LEU A 245 16.52 -4.11 21.64
C LEU A 245 17.75 -3.89 20.77
N GLN A 246 17.80 -4.54 19.60
CA GLN A 246 18.89 -4.38 18.65
C GLN A 246 18.93 -2.96 18.07
N ALA A 247 17.79 -2.39 17.69
CA ALA A 247 17.73 -1.02 17.18
C ALA A 247 18.21 0.00 18.23
N ILE A 248 17.77 -0.11 19.48
CA ILE A 248 18.26 0.76 20.59
C ILE A 248 19.78 0.62 20.74
N THR A 249 20.30 -0.60 20.69
CA THR A 249 21.73 -0.89 20.81
C THR A 249 22.53 -0.31 19.63
N ASP A 250 22.04 -0.48 18.41
CA ASP A 250 22.67 0.02 17.18
C ASP A 250 22.69 1.55 17.13
N ALA A 251 21.65 2.21 17.68
CA ALA A 251 21.63 3.66 17.86
C ALA A 251 22.61 4.16 18.93
N GLY A 252 23.23 3.26 19.71
CA GLY A 252 24.12 3.62 20.82
C GLY A 252 23.38 4.22 22.02
N LEU A 253 22.10 3.91 22.18
CA LEU A 253 21.21 4.49 23.18
C LEU A 253 20.76 3.47 24.22
N LYS A 254 20.10 3.96 25.27
CA LYS A 254 19.33 3.16 26.22
C LYS A 254 17.84 3.40 26.00
N ALA A 255 16.99 2.48 26.45
CA ALA A 255 15.54 2.66 26.41
C ALA A 255 15.08 3.95 27.10
N THR A 256 15.79 4.39 28.14
CA THR A 256 15.53 5.65 28.86
C THR A 256 15.85 6.91 28.07
N ASP A 257 16.63 6.80 27.00
CA ASP A 257 17.02 7.92 26.14
C ASP A 257 15.97 8.15 25.03
N ILE A 258 14.92 7.33 24.96
CA ILE A 258 13.82 7.48 23.99
C ILE A 258 12.75 8.41 24.57
N ASP A 259 12.60 9.59 23.96
CA ASP A 259 11.69 10.65 24.38
C ASP A 259 10.24 10.40 24.03
N GLU A 260 9.93 9.68 22.94
CA GLU A 260 8.55 9.28 22.56
C GLU A 260 8.55 7.98 21.75
N VAL A 261 7.47 7.19 21.89
CA VAL A 261 7.26 5.99 21.07
C VAL A 261 6.00 6.19 20.24
N ILE A 262 6.10 6.05 18.93
CA ILE A 262 5.00 6.24 17.98
C ILE A 262 4.56 4.87 17.50
N LEU A 263 3.26 4.59 17.59
CA LEU A 263 2.68 3.34 17.08
C LEU A 263 2.13 3.55 15.67
N VAL A 264 2.50 2.66 14.76
CA VAL A 264 2.07 2.66 13.35
C VAL A 264 1.59 1.26 12.98
N GLY A 265 0.61 1.17 12.09
CA GLY A 265 0.06 -0.11 11.64
C GLY A 265 -1.05 -0.65 12.53
N GLY A 266 -2.10 -1.19 11.91
CA GLY A 266 -3.34 -1.56 12.59
C GLY A 266 -3.18 -2.62 13.69
N MET A 267 -2.15 -3.46 13.63
CA MET A 267 -1.92 -4.50 14.66
C MET A 267 -1.46 -3.90 15.99
N THR A 268 -0.93 -2.67 16.01
CA THR A 268 -0.58 -1.95 17.25
C THR A 268 -1.79 -1.52 18.07
N ARG A 269 -3.00 -1.62 17.51
CA ARG A 269 -4.26 -1.39 18.25
C ARG A 269 -4.53 -2.48 19.30
N ALA A 270 -3.89 -3.65 19.19
CA ALA A 270 -4.07 -4.72 20.17
C ALA A 270 -3.45 -4.35 21.53
N PRO A 271 -4.20 -4.44 22.64
CA PRO A 271 -3.72 -4.05 23.97
C PRO A 271 -2.40 -4.71 24.39
N ILE A 272 -2.22 -6.00 24.07
CA ILE A 272 -0.98 -6.74 24.38
C ILE A 272 0.26 -6.16 23.69
N ILE A 273 0.10 -5.55 22.50
CA ILE A 273 1.21 -4.88 21.81
C ILE A 273 1.57 -3.59 22.53
N GLN A 274 0.56 -2.79 22.93
CA GLN A 274 0.80 -1.55 23.68
C GLN A 274 1.46 -1.82 25.03
N GLU A 275 1.00 -2.84 25.75
CA GLU A 275 1.61 -3.32 27.00
C GLU A 275 3.07 -3.75 26.77
N LYS A 276 3.35 -4.51 25.69
CA LYS A 276 4.71 -4.92 25.35
C LYS A 276 5.60 -3.72 25.01
N VAL A 277 5.11 -2.75 24.27
CA VAL A 277 5.85 -1.53 23.96
C VAL A 277 6.15 -0.74 25.25
N GLN A 278 5.17 -0.60 26.14
CA GLN A 278 5.37 0.05 27.43
C GLN A 278 6.42 -0.67 28.29
N GLU A 279 6.43 -2.01 28.29
CA GLU A 279 7.44 -2.81 28.97
C GLU A 279 8.84 -2.58 28.40
N LEU A 280 8.97 -2.51 27.07
CA LEU A 280 10.26 -2.37 26.38
C LEU A 280 10.89 -0.98 26.55
N PHE A 281 10.09 0.07 26.41
CA PHE A 281 10.57 1.45 26.41
C PHE A 281 10.35 2.16 27.75
N GLY A 282 9.66 1.52 28.70
CA GLY A 282 9.35 2.07 30.02
C GLY A 282 8.40 3.26 30.00
N ARG A 283 7.66 3.45 28.90
CA ARG A 283 6.89 4.67 28.63
C ARG A 283 5.62 4.37 27.86
N GLU A 284 4.58 5.19 28.08
CA GLU A 284 3.32 5.10 27.36
C GLU A 284 3.51 5.52 25.89
N PRO A 285 3.04 4.73 24.92
CA PRO A 285 3.11 5.10 23.51
C PRO A 285 2.24 6.33 23.20
N ASN A 286 2.72 7.15 22.28
CA ASN A 286 1.99 8.32 21.78
C ASN A 286 0.77 7.89 20.96
N ARG A 287 -0.36 8.56 21.17
CA ARG A 287 -1.66 8.28 20.51
C ARG A 287 -2.15 9.42 19.62
N ASN A 288 -1.34 10.45 19.39
CA ASN A 288 -1.70 11.64 18.62
C ASN A 288 -1.56 11.44 17.11
N VAL A 289 -1.05 10.29 16.68
CA VAL A 289 -0.92 9.93 15.27
C VAL A 289 -1.88 8.79 14.98
N ASN A 290 -2.65 8.90 13.91
CA ASN A 290 -3.49 7.81 13.45
C ASN A 290 -2.60 6.70 12.84
N PRO A 291 -2.54 5.49 13.42
CA PRO A 291 -1.64 4.44 12.97
C PRO A 291 -1.95 3.94 11.54
N ASP A 292 -3.14 4.23 11.01
CA ASP A 292 -3.56 3.80 9.67
C ASP A 292 -3.22 4.84 8.58
N GLU A 293 -3.00 6.10 8.94
CA GLU A 293 -2.85 7.22 8.00
C GLU A 293 -1.45 7.88 8.06
N ALA A 294 -0.71 7.69 9.16
CA ALA A 294 0.58 8.33 9.42
C ALA A 294 1.56 8.21 8.24
N VAL A 295 1.70 7.00 7.72
CA VAL A 295 2.62 6.64 6.65
C VAL A 295 2.24 7.38 5.36
N ALA A 296 0.95 7.37 4.99
CA ALA A 296 0.47 8.05 3.79
C ALA A 296 0.60 9.58 3.91
N MET A 297 0.30 10.14 5.09
CA MET A 297 0.53 11.57 5.36
C MET A 297 2.01 11.94 5.24
N GLY A 298 2.91 11.12 5.79
CA GLY A 298 4.35 11.31 5.67
C GLY A 298 4.86 11.30 4.23
N ALA A 299 4.36 10.36 3.42
CA ALA A 299 4.67 10.30 2.00
C ALA A 299 4.18 11.55 1.25
N ALA A 300 3.02 12.09 1.62
CA ALA A 300 2.51 13.34 1.08
C ALA A 300 3.38 14.54 1.46
N ILE A 301 3.84 14.67 2.72
CA ILE A 301 4.74 15.79 3.08
C ILE A 301 6.08 15.63 2.35
N GLN A 302 6.58 14.40 2.18
CA GLN A 302 7.79 14.16 1.39
C GLN A 302 7.63 14.60 -0.07
N ALA A 303 6.44 14.40 -0.66
CA ALA A 303 6.15 14.92 -2.00
C ALA A 303 6.18 16.47 -2.00
N GLY A 304 5.59 17.12 -0.98
CA GLY A 304 5.66 18.57 -0.80
C GLY A 304 7.09 19.11 -0.63
N VAL A 305 7.96 18.37 0.06
CA VAL A 305 9.40 18.71 0.18
C VAL A 305 10.09 18.66 -1.18
N LEU A 306 9.80 17.63 -2.00
CA LEU A 306 10.40 17.49 -3.33
C LEU A 306 9.96 18.58 -4.31
N GLN A 307 8.72 19.09 -4.15
CA GLN A 307 8.20 20.21 -4.94
C GLN A 307 8.62 21.58 -4.38
N GLY A 308 9.24 21.63 -3.19
CA GLY A 308 9.64 22.86 -2.52
C GLY A 308 8.49 23.62 -1.83
N GLU A 309 7.32 23.00 -1.70
CA GLU A 309 6.17 23.54 -0.96
C GLU A 309 6.36 23.43 0.56
N VAL A 310 7.07 22.38 1.02
CA VAL A 310 7.46 22.20 2.42
C VAL A 310 8.94 22.54 2.54
N GLN A 311 9.23 23.64 3.23
CA GLN A 311 10.59 24.15 3.44
C GLN A 311 11.12 23.73 4.82
N ASP A 312 12.44 23.88 5.01
CA ASP A 312 13.14 23.65 6.27
C ASP A 312 12.99 22.23 6.87
N LEU A 313 12.72 21.24 6.01
CA LEU A 313 12.72 19.83 6.39
C LEU A 313 13.85 19.08 5.69
N LEU A 314 14.76 18.49 6.46
CA LEU A 314 15.83 17.65 5.97
C LEU A 314 15.67 16.22 6.51
N LEU A 315 15.57 15.26 5.59
CA LEU A 315 15.46 13.84 5.92
C LEU A 315 16.79 13.12 5.64
N LEU A 316 17.36 12.51 6.67
CA LEU A 316 18.56 11.68 6.62
C LEU A 316 18.16 10.25 6.98
N ASP A 317 17.99 9.40 5.96
CA ASP A 317 17.66 7.98 6.12
C ASP A 317 18.94 7.12 6.12
N VAL A 318 18.82 5.82 6.34
CA VAL A 318 19.95 4.87 6.41
C VAL A 318 19.72 3.61 5.58
N THR A 319 20.79 2.90 5.23
CA THR A 319 20.69 1.52 4.70
C THR A 319 20.39 0.51 5.81
N PRO A 320 19.40 -0.40 5.68
CA PRO A 320 19.02 -1.32 6.76
C PRO A 320 19.98 -2.51 6.94
N LEU A 321 20.81 -2.81 5.93
CA LEU A 321 21.66 -4.00 5.89
C LEU A 321 23.07 -3.64 5.44
N THR A 322 24.04 -4.36 5.99
CA THR A 322 25.45 -4.26 5.59
C THR A 322 25.62 -4.74 4.15
N LEU A 323 26.37 -3.97 3.36
CA LEU A 323 26.72 -4.26 1.98
C LEU A 323 28.22 -4.57 1.90
N GLY A 324 28.52 -5.68 1.24
CA GLY A 324 29.88 -6.18 1.15
C GLY A 324 30.15 -6.95 -0.14
N LEU A 325 31.36 -7.49 -0.19
CA LEU A 325 31.92 -8.18 -1.34
C LEU A 325 32.52 -9.52 -0.93
N GLU A 326 32.31 -10.57 -1.72
CA GLU A 326 32.95 -11.87 -1.50
C GLU A 326 34.45 -11.80 -1.82
N THR A 327 35.26 -12.06 -0.81
CA THR A 327 36.72 -12.11 -0.92
C THR A 327 37.24 -13.54 -0.84
N LEU A 328 38.55 -13.71 -1.07
CA LEU A 328 39.18 -15.03 -1.10
C LEU A 328 38.87 -15.82 0.18
N GLY A 329 38.42 -17.06 0.01
CA GLY A 329 37.97 -17.92 1.11
C GLY A 329 36.46 -17.85 1.38
N GLY A 330 35.69 -17.14 0.54
CA GLY A 330 34.23 -17.04 0.68
C GLY A 330 33.79 -16.11 1.81
N VAL A 331 34.67 -15.21 2.24
CA VAL A 331 34.43 -14.28 3.36
C VAL A 331 33.74 -13.03 2.82
N ALA A 332 32.67 -12.60 3.50
CA ALA A 332 32.01 -11.34 3.22
C ALA A 332 32.81 -10.19 3.86
N THR A 333 33.40 -9.33 3.03
CA THR A 333 34.07 -8.11 3.51
C THR A 333 33.09 -6.95 3.42
N SER A 334 32.77 -6.32 4.55
CA SER A 334 31.87 -5.17 4.60
C SER A 334 32.54 -3.94 4.00
N LEU A 335 31.80 -3.23 3.13
CA LEU A 335 32.18 -1.90 2.65
C LEU A 335 31.27 -0.85 3.28
N ILE A 336 29.96 -1.02 3.25
CA ILE A 336 29.01 -0.08 3.86
C ILE A 336 28.24 -0.84 4.94
N ASP A 337 28.48 -0.50 6.20
CA ASP A 337 27.80 -1.13 7.32
C ASP A 337 26.33 -0.71 7.37
N ARG A 338 25.46 -1.56 7.93
CA ARG A 338 24.07 -1.20 8.21
C ARG A 338 23.98 0.08 9.05
N ASN A 339 22.86 0.77 8.91
CA ASN A 339 22.58 2.08 9.53
C ASN A 339 23.51 3.22 9.05
N THR A 340 24.30 3.03 7.98
CA THR A 340 25.00 4.14 7.34
C THR A 340 24.00 5.07 6.66
N THR A 341 24.09 6.37 6.93
CA THR A 341 23.26 7.42 6.32
C THR A 341 23.37 7.40 4.79
N ILE A 342 22.23 7.55 4.10
CA ILE A 342 22.13 7.60 2.64
C ILE A 342 21.65 8.98 2.16
N PRO A 343 22.09 9.45 0.97
CA PRO A 343 23.00 8.79 0.03
C PRO A 343 24.46 8.72 0.53
N THR A 344 25.20 7.69 0.12
CA THR A 344 26.60 7.50 0.51
C THR A 344 27.41 6.79 -0.58
N SER A 345 28.73 6.95 -0.55
CA SER A 345 29.67 6.32 -1.47
C SER A 345 30.91 5.84 -0.71
N LYS A 346 31.34 4.61 -0.98
CA LYS A 346 32.55 4.04 -0.38
C LYS A 346 33.33 3.23 -1.39
N SER A 347 34.63 3.50 -1.48
CA SER A 347 35.55 2.81 -2.40
C SER A 347 36.60 2.04 -1.62
N GLU A 348 36.89 0.82 -2.07
CA GLU A 348 37.98 0.00 -1.53
C GLU A 348 38.79 -0.63 -2.66
N THR A 349 40.11 -0.74 -2.46
CA THR A 349 41.01 -1.29 -3.47
C THR A 349 41.35 -2.74 -3.15
N PHE A 350 40.94 -3.64 -4.03
CA PHE A 350 41.24 -5.07 -4.00
C PHE A 350 42.35 -5.42 -4.99
N THR A 351 42.85 -6.65 -4.91
CA THR A 351 43.89 -7.16 -5.81
C THR A 351 43.56 -8.57 -6.30
N THR A 352 44.28 -9.06 -7.31
CA THR A 352 44.07 -10.39 -7.88
C THR A 352 44.42 -11.50 -6.88
N ALA A 353 43.71 -12.62 -7.01
CA ALA A 353 43.85 -13.81 -6.18
C ALA A 353 44.84 -14.83 -6.75
N ALA A 354 45.21 -14.71 -8.04
CA ALA A 354 46.14 -15.60 -8.73
C ALA A 354 47.11 -14.85 -9.67
N ASP A 355 48.23 -15.50 -9.97
CA ASP A 355 49.21 -14.99 -10.95
C ASP A 355 48.61 -14.98 -12.36
N SER A 356 48.91 -13.94 -13.13
CA SER A 356 48.43 -13.76 -14.51
C SER A 356 46.90 -13.76 -14.65
N GLN A 357 46.17 -13.44 -13.57
CA GLN A 357 44.71 -13.30 -13.58
C GLN A 357 44.30 -12.11 -14.45
N THR A 358 43.55 -12.38 -15.54
CA THR A 358 43.13 -11.37 -16.53
C THR A 358 41.70 -10.87 -16.34
N SER A 359 40.97 -11.41 -15.37
CA SER A 359 39.64 -10.94 -14.98
C SER A 359 39.40 -11.15 -13.49
N VAL A 360 38.56 -10.31 -12.88
CA VAL A 360 38.13 -10.42 -11.48
C VAL A 360 36.61 -10.49 -11.45
N GLU A 361 36.07 -11.52 -10.80
CA GLU A 361 34.65 -11.60 -10.49
C GLU A 361 34.38 -10.78 -9.22
N ILE A 362 33.42 -9.87 -9.31
CA ILE A 362 32.91 -9.06 -8.22
C ILE A 362 31.56 -9.65 -7.82
N HIS A 363 31.50 -10.24 -6.63
CA HIS A 363 30.26 -10.76 -6.07
C HIS A 363 29.83 -9.92 -4.87
N VAL A 364 28.72 -9.21 -5.04
CA VAL A 364 28.13 -8.30 -4.07
C VAL A 364 27.12 -9.06 -3.22
N VAL A 365 27.22 -8.89 -1.90
CA VAL A 365 26.34 -9.54 -0.92
C VAL A 365 25.79 -8.52 0.08
N GLN A 366 24.61 -8.82 0.62
CA GLN A 366 23.92 -8.02 1.63
C GLN A 366 23.56 -8.89 2.85
N GLY A 367 23.98 -8.46 4.04
CA GLY A 367 23.70 -9.13 5.32
C GLY A 367 24.85 -9.10 6.32
N GLU A 368 24.59 -9.59 7.54
CA GLU A 368 25.49 -9.47 8.69
C GLU A 368 26.33 -10.73 8.96
N ARG A 369 26.25 -11.75 8.11
CA ARG A 369 26.95 -13.02 8.31
C ARG A 369 28.40 -12.91 7.82
N PRO A 370 29.38 -13.55 8.48
CA PRO A 370 30.80 -13.44 8.09
C PRO A 370 31.13 -14.14 6.76
N MET A 371 30.34 -15.15 6.36
CA MET A 371 30.54 -15.89 5.12
C MET A 371 29.60 -15.37 4.03
N ALA A 372 30.12 -15.15 2.82
CA ALA A 372 29.34 -14.63 1.70
C ALA A 372 28.15 -15.53 1.32
N GLY A 373 28.31 -16.85 1.43
CA GLY A 373 27.26 -17.83 1.14
C GLY A 373 26.07 -17.83 2.12
N ASP A 374 26.23 -17.24 3.30
CA ASP A 374 25.17 -17.12 4.31
C ASP A 374 24.38 -15.80 4.19
N ASN A 375 24.83 -14.89 3.32
CA ASN A 375 24.19 -13.60 3.07
C ASN A 375 23.39 -13.64 1.77
N LYS A 376 22.54 -12.62 1.55
CA LYS A 376 21.79 -12.51 0.30
C LYS A 376 22.77 -12.06 -0.80
N SER A 377 22.89 -12.85 -1.86
CA SER A 377 23.61 -12.42 -3.07
C SER A 377 22.80 -11.36 -3.81
N THR A 378 23.39 -10.19 -4.02
CA THR A 378 22.71 -9.05 -4.65
C THR A 378 23.08 -8.93 -6.13
N GLY A 379 24.34 -9.22 -6.49
CA GLY A 379 24.78 -9.16 -7.89
C GLY A 379 26.18 -9.75 -8.12
N ARG A 380 26.44 -10.18 -9.35
CA ARG A 380 27.76 -10.66 -9.80
C ARG A 380 28.11 -10.07 -11.14
N PHE A 381 29.34 -9.61 -11.31
CA PHE A 381 29.85 -9.14 -12.59
C PHE A 381 31.35 -9.36 -12.70
N ILE A 382 31.85 -9.41 -13.92
CA ILE A 382 33.25 -9.68 -14.20
C ILE A 382 33.89 -8.42 -14.76
N LEU A 383 34.92 -7.92 -14.09
CA LEU A 383 35.84 -6.94 -14.67
C LEU A 383 36.87 -7.71 -15.51
N ASP A 384 36.82 -7.53 -16.82
CA ASP A 384 37.70 -8.21 -17.77
C ASP A 384 38.88 -7.34 -18.23
N GLY A 385 39.86 -8.01 -18.83
CA GLY A 385 40.96 -7.33 -19.51
C GLY A 385 41.97 -6.66 -18.58
N ILE A 386 42.15 -7.21 -17.39
CA ILE A 386 43.27 -6.92 -16.50
C ILE A 386 44.56 -7.47 -17.15
N LEU A 387 45.64 -6.69 -17.11
CA LEU A 387 46.92 -7.12 -17.68
C LEU A 387 47.51 -8.27 -16.85
N PRO A 388 48.08 -9.32 -17.48
CA PRO A 388 48.76 -10.39 -16.76
C PRO A 388 49.91 -9.83 -15.90
N ALA A 389 49.79 -10.00 -14.59
CA ALA A 389 50.80 -9.61 -13.61
C ALA A 389 50.85 -10.62 -12.45
N PRO A 390 51.93 -10.65 -11.64
CA PRO A 390 51.94 -11.43 -10.41
C PRO A 390 50.78 -11.08 -9.49
N ARG A 391 50.31 -12.05 -8.71
CA ARG A 391 49.27 -11.87 -7.70
C ARG A 391 49.62 -10.69 -6.78
N GLY A 392 48.66 -9.82 -6.50
CA GLY A 392 48.88 -8.67 -5.62
C GLY A 392 49.29 -7.37 -6.34
N VAL A 393 49.60 -7.45 -7.64
CA VAL A 393 50.05 -6.27 -8.42
C VAL A 393 48.88 -5.48 -9.03
N PRO A 394 47.90 -6.09 -9.73
CA PRO A 394 46.75 -5.34 -10.22
C PRO A 394 45.94 -4.76 -9.06
N GLN A 395 45.47 -3.52 -9.21
CA GLN A 395 44.68 -2.82 -8.21
C GLN A 395 43.30 -2.50 -8.76
N VAL A 396 42.30 -3.21 -8.27
CA VAL A 396 40.91 -3.05 -8.67
C VAL A 396 40.20 -2.25 -7.59
N GLU A 397 39.86 -1.00 -7.89
CA GLU A 397 39.02 -0.16 -7.04
C GLU A 397 37.56 -0.53 -7.24
N VAL A 398 36.89 -0.94 -6.19
CA VAL A 398 35.46 -1.19 -6.20
C VAL A 398 34.77 -0.09 -5.41
N THR A 399 33.80 0.58 -6.02
CA THR A 399 33.02 1.65 -5.41
C THR A 399 31.57 1.22 -5.29
N PHE A 400 31.02 1.38 -4.09
CA PHE A 400 29.62 1.18 -3.76
C PHE A 400 28.98 2.54 -3.59
N ASP A 401 27.98 2.85 -4.40
CA ASP A 401 27.18 4.08 -4.35
C ASP A 401 25.74 3.71 -3.99
N ILE A 402 25.20 4.30 -2.92
CA ILE A 402 23.79 4.17 -2.55
C ILE A 402 23.12 5.52 -2.77
N ASP A 403 22.07 5.55 -3.59
CA ASP A 403 21.31 6.76 -3.85
C ASP A 403 20.33 7.08 -2.71
N ALA A 404 19.60 8.20 -2.84
CA ALA A 404 18.62 8.59 -1.84
C ALA A 404 17.53 7.52 -1.63
N ASN A 405 17.13 6.79 -2.68
CA ASN A 405 16.11 5.73 -2.64
C ASN A 405 16.60 4.43 -1.99
N GLY A 406 17.88 4.36 -1.60
CA GLY A 406 18.50 3.15 -1.09
C GLY A 406 18.85 2.15 -2.21
N ILE A 407 18.98 2.60 -3.46
CA ILE A 407 19.35 1.74 -4.59
C ILE A 407 20.88 1.71 -4.73
N LEU A 408 21.45 0.51 -4.72
CA LEU A 408 22.88 0.26 -4.85
C LEU A 408 23.35 0.26 -6.32
N SER A 409 24.43 0.98 -6.58
CA SER A 409 25.25 0.88 -7.78
C SER A 409 26.67 0.48 -7.39
N VAL A 410 27.26 -0.46 -8.13
CA VAL A 410 28.64 -0.92 -7.88
C VAL A 410 29.47 -0.75 -9.15
N SER A 411 30.59 -0.05 -9.05
CA SER A 411 31.60 0.03 -10.11
C SER A 411 32.90 -0.61 -9.69
N ALA A 412 33.60 -1.23 -10.64
CA ALA A 412 34.93 -1.77 -10.46
C ALA A 412 35.85 -1.21 -11.54
N LYS A 413 36.99 -0.65 -11.14
CA LYS A 413 37.96 -0.02 -12.02
C LYS A 413 39.37 -0.53 -11.73
N ASP A 414 40.04 -1.05 -12.76
CA ASP A 414 41.47 -1.35 -12.66
C ASP A 414 42.27 -0.04 -12.78
N LYS A 415 43.03 0.30 -11.73
CA LYS A 415 43.86 1.52 -11.69
C LYS A 415 45.01 1.47 -12.70
N GLY A 416 45.45 0.27 -13.11
CA GLY A 416 46.55 0.12 -14.06
C GLY A 416 46.13 0.40 -15.50
N THR A 417 45.05 -0.25 -15.96
CA THR A 417 44.56 -0.10 -17.34
C THR A 417 43.54 1.02 -17.51
N GLY A 418 42.92 1.49 -16.43
CA GLY A 418 41.81 2.43 -16.46
C GLY A 418 40.48 1.80 -16.93
N LYS A 419 40.46 0.49 -17.21
CA LYS A 419 39.23 -0.22 -17.55
C LYS A 419 38.28 -0.21 -16.37
N GLU A 420 37.02 0.03 -16.68
CA GLU A 420 35.94 0.10 -15.71
C GLU A 420 34.79 -0.78 -16.17
N GLN A 421 34.19 -1.48 -15.23
CA GLN A 421 32.88 -2.10 -15.37
C GLN A 421 32.00 -1.57 -14.26
N LYS A 422 30.85 -1.02 -14.64
CA LYS A 422 29.85 -0.56 -13.70
C LYS A 422 28.59 -1.37 -13.89
N ILE A 423 28.04 -1.85 -12.79
CA ILE A 423 26.69 -2.34 -12.76
C ILE A 423 25.90 -1.45 -11.83
N VAL A 424 24.77 -0.93 -12.31
CA VAL A 424 23.69 -0.66 -11.37
C VAL A 424 23.24 -2.04 -10.95
N ILE A 425 23.18 -2.31 -9.64
CA ILE A 425 22.67 -3.59 -9.15
C ILE A 425 21.18 -3.59 -9.48
N GLN A 426 20.88 -3.97 -10.73
CA GLN A 426 19.56 -4.39 -11.11
C GLN A 426 19.37 -5.69 -10.35
N PRO A 427 18.34 -5.78 -9.51
CA PRO A 427 18.18 -6.95 -8.70
C PRO A 427 18.11 -8.18 -9.61
N SER A 428 18.82 -9.26 -9.24
CA SER A 428 18.78 -10.54 -9.96
C SER A 428 17.36 -11.13 -10.06
N SER A 429 16.42 -10.54 -9.33
CA SER A 429 14.98 -10.74 -9.29
C SER A 429 14.30 -9.43 -9.67
N GLY A 430 13.34 -9.43 -10.58
CA GLY A 430 12.74 -8.21 -11.09
C GLY A 430 12.41 -8.31 -12.57
N LEU A 431 11.70 -7.29 -13.05
CA LEU A 431 11.24 -7.19 -14.42
C LEU A 431 12.31 -6.52 -15.29
N SER A 432 12.52 -7.02 -16.50
CA SER A 432 13.30 -6.29 -17.50
C SER A 432 12.56 -5.02 -17.92
N LYS A 433 13.27 -4.06 -18.53
CA LYS A 433 12.63 -2.84 -19.03
C LYS A 433 11.56 -3.17 -20.07
N GLU A 434 11.81 -4.13 -20.95
CA GLU A 434 10.88 -4.60 -21.95
C GLU A 434 9.64 -5.25 -21.31
N GLU A 435 9.83 -6.03 -20.24
CA GLU A 435 8.72 -6.59 -19.47
C GLU A 435 7.90 -5.47 -18.82
N VAL A 436 8.53 -4.48 -18.18
CA VAL A 436 7.84 -3.32 -17.59
C VAL A 436 7.03 -2.58 -18.66
N ASP A 437 7.63 -2.28 -19.81
CA ASP A 437 6.97 -1.57 -20.91
C ASP A 437 5.76 -2.37 -21.47
N GLU A 438 5.88 -3.70 -21.61
CA GLU A 438 4.77 -4.57 -21.98
C GLU A 438 3.64 -4.52 -20.95
N MET A 439 4.00 -4.53 -19.66
CA MET A 439 3.05 -4.48 -18.55
C MET A 439 2.35 -3.14 -18.43
N VAL A 440 3.04 -2.02 -18.71
CA VAL A 440 2.43 -0.68 -18.83
C VAL A 440 1.38 -0.68 -19.95
N GLY A 441 1.67 -1.31 -21.09
CA GLY A 441 0.72 -1.48 -22.19
C GLY A 441 -0.55 -2.22 -21.74
N LYS A 442 -0.39 -3.41 -21.14
CA LYS A 442 -1.52 -4.20 -20.59
C LYS A 442 -2.31 -3.46 -19.52
N ALA A 443 -1.63 -2.77 -18.61
CA ALA A 443 -2.26 -1.99 -17.56
C ALA A 443 -3.11 -0.83 -18.12
N THR A 444 -2.71 -0.28 -19.27
CA THR A 444 -3.49 0.74 -20.00
C THR A 444 -4.73 0.12 -20.67
N GLU A 445 -4.61 -1.06 -21.26
CA GLU A 445 -5.75 -1.79 -21.83
C GLU A 445 -6.80 -2.12 -20.77
N TYR A 446 -6.39 -2.61 -19.60
CA TYR A 446 -7.30 -2.87 -18.47
C TYR A 446 -7.98 -1.59 -17.99
N ALA A 447 -7.24 -0.48 -17.89
CA ALA A 447 -7.82 0.80 -17.49
C ALA A 447 -8.90 1.29 -18.48
N GLU A 448 -8.73 1.08 -19.77
CA GLU A 448 -9.76 1.42 -20.78
C GLU A 448 -10.97 0.47 -20.71
N GLU A 449 -10.75 -0.83 -20.46
CA GLU A 449 -11.84 -1.78 -20.22
C GLU A 449 -12.66 -1.42 -18.98
N ASP A 450 -12.00 -1.05 -17.88
CA ASP A 450 -12.63 -0.64 -16.63
C ASP A 450 -13.41 0.66 -16.79
N LYS A 451 -12.86 1.65 -17.52
CA LYS A 451 -13.60 2.87 -17.89
C LYS A 451 -14.86 2.56 -18.68
N ARG A 452 -14.77 1.65 -19.65
CA ARG A 452 -15.94 1.23 -20.43
C ARG A 452 -16.99 0.59 -19.53
N LYS A 453 -16.62 -0.40 -18.71
CA LYS A 453 -17.53 -1.05 -17.74
C LYS A 453 -18.16 -0.05 -16.78
N LYS A 454 -17.39 0.93 -16.28
CA LYS A 454 -17.90 2.01 -15.44
C LYS A 454 -18.96 2.84 -16.16
N LEU A 455 -18.68 3.28 -17.38
CA LEU A 455 -19.63 4.04 -18.21
C LEU A 455 -20.91 3.24 -18.48
N GLU A 456 -20.79 1.94 -18.71
CA GLU A 456 -21.94 1.04 -18.89
C GLU A 456 -22.84 1.00 -17.65
N VAL A 457 -22.23 0.84 -16.47
CA VAL A 457 -22.95 0.83 -15.19
C VAL A 457 -23.57 2.19 -14.86
N GLU A 458 -22.85 3.30 -15.10
CA GLU A 458 -23.35 4.66 -14.89
C GLU A 458 -24.55 4.97 -15.81
N THR A 459 -24.44 4.61 -17.09
CA THR A 459 -25.54 4.76 -18.06
C THR A 459 -26.77 3.97 -17.62
N ARG A 460 -26.57 2.75 -17.11
CA ARG A 460 -27.66 1.92 -16.59
C ARG A 460 -28.30 2.54 -15.35
N ASN A 461 -27.50 2.99 -14.38
CA ASN A 461 -27.99 3.65 -13.17
C ASN A 461 -28.76 4.94 -13.50
N GLN A 462 -28.27 5.73 -14.46
CA GLN A 462 -28.98 6.91 -14.95
C GLN A 462 -30.34 6.52 -15.55
N ALA A 463 -30.38 5.47 -16.35
CA ALA A 463 -31.62 4.97 -16.94
C ALA A 463 -32.62 4.48 -15.88
N ASP A 464 -32.16 3.67 -14.91
CA ASP A 464 -33.00 3.17 -13.81
C ASP A 464 -33.57 4.31 -12.96
N ASN A 465 -32.74 5.33 -12.63
CA ASN A 465 -33.19 6.51 -11.91
C ASN A 465 -34.19 7.36 -12.71
N LEU A 466 -33.98 7.51 -14.02
CA LEU A 466 -34.88 8.23 -14.91
C LEU A 466 -36.24 7.52 -14.99
N VAL A 467 -36.23 6.19 -15.18
CA VAL A 467 -37.43 5.35 -15.16
C VAL A 467 -38.21 5.57 -13.87
N TYR A 468 -37.57 5.43 -12.71
CA TYR A 468 -38.24 5.63 -11.42
C TYR A 468 -38.84 7.03 -11.28
N SER A 469 -38.10 8.07 -11.67
CA SER A 469 -38.54 9.46 -11.57
C SER A 469 -39.74 9.75 -12.46
N VAL A 470 -39.74 9.23 -13.69
CA VAL A 470 -40.84 9.40 -14.65
C VAL A 470 -42.08 8.63 -14.18
N GLU A 471 -41.93 7.37 -13.74
CA GLU A 471 -43.05 6.59 -13.22
C GLU A 471 -43.69 7.26 -12.00
N LYS A 472 -42.87 7.79 -11.08
CA LYS A 472 -43.37 8.57 -9.94
C LYS A 472 -44.15 9.80 -10.41
N MET A 473 -43.60 10.57 -11.35
CA MET A 473 -44.25 11.80 -11.85
C MET A 473 -45.57 11.51 -12.55
N VAL A 474 -45.64 10.45 -13.37
CA VAL A 474 -46.87 10.02 -14.05
C VAL A 474 -47.92 9.53 -13.04
N ASN A 475 -47.50 8.82 -11.98
CA ASN A 475 -48.40 8.39 -10.91
C ASN A 475 -48.96 9.56 -10.09
N GLU A 476 -48.13 10.57 -9.77
CA GLU A 476 -48.53 11.72 -8.95
C GLU A 476 -49.36 12.75 -9.72
N ASN A 477 -49.16 12.87 -11.04
CA ASN A 477 -49.81 13.89 -11.87
C ASN A 477 -50.76 13.29 -12.93
N GLY A 478 -51.09 12.01 -12.83
CA GLY A 478 -51.82 11.27 -13.86
C GLY A 478 -53.14 11.90 -14.26
N ASP A 479 -53.86 12.53 -13.33
CA ASP A 479 -55.16 13.19 -13.58
C ASP A 479 -55.03 14.53 -14.33
N LYS A 480 -53.83 15.11 -14.37
CA LYS A 480 -53.54 16.40 -15.03
C LYS A 480 -52.94 16.22 -16.43
N LEU A 481 -52.57 14.99 -16.80
CA LEU A 481 -51.91 14.68 -18.05
C LEU A 481 -52.91 14.24 -19.12
N PRO A 482 -52.78 14.71 -20.37
CA PRO A 482 -53.51 14.16 -21.51
C PRO A 482 -53.25 12.63 -21.66
N GLU A 483 -54.29 11.87 -21.97
CA GLU A 483 -54.25 10.40 -22.04
C GLU A 483 -53.31 9.88 -23.15
N ASP A 484 -53.19 10.64 -24.25
CA ASP A 484 -52.26 10.39 -25.35
C ASP A 484 -50.80 10.58 -24.90
N LEU A 485 -50.52 11.64 -24.14
CA LEU A 485 -49.17 11.90 -23.61
C LEU A 485 -48.78 10.85 -22.56
N LYS A 486 -49.72 10.44 -21.71
CA LYS A 486 -49.51 9.38 -20.71
C LYS A 486 -49.16 8.05 -21.38
N THR A 487 -49.93 7.65 -22.39
CA THR A 487 -49.69 6.41 -23.16
C THR A 487 -48.32 6.43 -23.84
N GLN A 488 -47.94 7.57 -24.42
CA GLN A 488 -46.63 7.73 -25.06
C GLN A 488 -45.47 7.56 -24.07
N VAL A 489 -45.56 8.22 -22.90
CA VAL A 489 -44.51 8.15 -21.87
C VAL A 489 -44.39 6.75 -21.29
N GLU A 490 -45.50 6.07 -21.03
CA GLU A 490 -45.49 4.68 -20.54
C GLU A 490 -44.84 3.73 -21.56
N SER A 491 -45.08 3.94 -22.86
CA SER A 491 -44.42 3.19 -23.94
C SER A 491 -42.91 3.47 -24.01
N ASP A 492 -42.51 4.73 -23.91
CA ASP A 492 -41.09 5.14 -23.94
C ASP A 492 -40.32 4.56 -22.73
N VAL A 493 -40.93 4.61 -21.54
CA VAL A 493 -40.40 4.01 -20.31
C VAL A 493 -40.30 2.49 -20.42
N SER A 494 -41.30 1.82 -21.00
CA SER A 494 -41.26 0.38 -21.25
C SER A 494 -40.11 0.00 -22.18
N THR A 495 -39.89 0.79 -23.24
CA THR A 495 -38.80 0.59 -24.21
C THR A 495 -37.43 0.77 -23.56
N LEU A 496 -37.29 1.77 -22.67
CA LEU A 496 -36.08 1.97 -21.88
C LEU A 496 -35.83 0.79 -20.92
N LYS A 497 -36.86 0.30 -20.21
CA LYS A 497 -36.77 -0.90 -19.34
C LYS A 497 -36.33 -2.14 -20.10
N GLU A 498 -36.85 -2.36 -21.31
CA GLU A 498 -36.41 -3.48 -22.15
C GLU A 498 -34.94 -3.37 -22.56
N SER A 499 -34.48 -2.16 -22.85
CA SER A 499 -33.09 -1.89 -23.24
C SER A 499 -32.13 -2.15 -22.07
N ILE A 500 -32.54 -1.74 -20.86
CA ILE A 500 -31.85 -2.06 -19.60
C ILE A 500 -31.78 -3.57 -19.38
N ALA A 501 -32.88 -4.29 -19.59
CA ALA A 501 -32.94 -5.75 -19.41
C ALA A 501 -32.05 -6.52 -20.42
N LYS A 502 -31.88 -5.98 -21.63
CA LYS A 502 -31.05 -6.57 -22.70
C LYS A 502 -29.56 -6.17 -22.63
N ASN A 503 -29.18 -5.28 -21.71
CA ASN A 503 -27.82 -4.72 -21.62
C ASN A 503 -27.33 -4.06 -22.93
N ASP A 504 -28.22 -3.42 -23.68
CA ASP A 504 -27.86 -2.72 -24.93
C ASP A 504 -27.58 -1.24 -24.64
N ILE A 505 -26.30 -0.90 -24.45
CA ILE A 505 -25.86 0.43 -24.03
C ILE A 505 -26.22 1.52 -25.04
N ALA A 506 -26.09 1.21 -26.34
CA ALA A 506 -26.44 2.16 -27.40
C ALA A 506 -27.95 2.44 -27.40
N ALA A 507 -28.77 1.39 -27.24
CA ALA A 507 -30.21 1.54 -27.11
C ALA A 507 -30.61 2.28 -25.82
N ILE A 508 -29.95 2.01 -24.69
CA ILE A 508 -30.21 2.71 -23.42
C ILE A 508 -29.93 4.21 -23.58
N GLN A 509 -28.80 4.61 -24.16
CA GLN A 509 -28.48 6.02 -24.39
C GLN A 509 -29.50 6.71 -25.30
N SER A 510 -29.90 6.05 -26.39
CA SER A 510 -30.93 6.59 -27.29
C SER A 510 -32.28 6.75 -26.57
N ASN A 511 -32.68 5.75 -25.78
CA ASN A 511 -33.97 5.74 -25.09
C ASN A 511 -34.01 6.68 -23.87
N ILE A 512 -32.86 6.95 -23.22
CA ILE A 512 -32.75 8.02 -22.22
C ILE A 512 -33.14 9.36 -22.85
N ASN A 513 -32.65 9.67 -24.06
CA ASN A 513 -32.98 10.93 -24.74
C ASN A 513 -34.48 11.02 -25.08
N ILE A 514 -35.07 9.94 -25.58
CA ILE A 514 -36.50 9.87 -25.89
C ILE A 514 -37.34 10.10 -24.63
N VAL A 515 -37.01 9.41 -23.53
CA VAL A 515 -37.73 9.57 -22.26
C VAL A 515 -37.57 10.99 -21.70
N ASN A 516 -36.39 11.61 -21.84
CA ASN A 516 -36.18 13.01 -21.44
C ASN A 516 -37.03 13.99 -22.27
N GLU A 517 -37.17 13.78 -23.58
CA GLU A 517 -38.07 14.59 -24.42
C GLU A 517 -39.54 14.44 -23.98
N SER A 518 -39.96 13.22 -23.65
CA SER A 518 -41.29 12.94 -23.13
C SER A 518 -41.51 13.58 -21.75
N LEU A 519 -40.49 13.60 -20.89
CA LEU A 519 -40.51 14.30 -19.59
C LEU A 519 -40.65 15.82 -19.75
N GLN A 520 -40.01 16.43 -20.75
CA GLN A 520 -40.17 17.86 -21.04
C GLN A 520 -41.62 18.19 -21.45
N LYS A 521 -42.26 17.32 -22.25
CA LYS A 521 -43.67 17.48 -22.64
C LYS A 521 -44.61 17.35 -21.44
N ILE A 522 -44.34 16.40 -20.53
CA ILE A 522 -45.06 16.29 -19.24
C ILE A 522 -44.95 17.58 -18.45
N GLY A 523 -43.73 18.12 -18.29
CA GLY A 523 -43.51 19.38 -17.60
C GLY A 523 -44.32 20.53 -18.21
N GLN A 524 -44.28 20.68 -19.54
CA GLN A 524 -45.07 21.70 -20.24
C GLN A 524 -46.57 21.53 -20.02
N ALA A 525 -47.10 20.30 -20.04
CA ALA A 525 -48.51 20.03 -19.82
C ALA A 525 -48.97 20.37 -18.39
N ILE A 526 -48.13 20.11 -17.39
CA ILE A 526 -48.42 20.42 -15.97
C ILE A 526 -48.37 21.93 -15.72
N TYR A 527 -47.32 22.62 -16.18
CA TYR A 527 -47.15 24.06 -15.94
C TYR A 527 -48.07 24.95 -16.81
N SER A 528 -48.54 24.46 -17.96
CA SER A 528 -49.51 25.21 -18.79
C SER A 528 -50.94 25.20 -18.23
N GLN A 529 -51.20 24.46 -17.15
CA GLN A 529 -52.50 24.41 -16.46
C GLN A 529 -52.56 25.29 -15.20
N GLU A 530 -51.48 25.96 -14.80
CA GLU A 530 -51.52 26.98 -13.74
C GLU A 530 -51.85 28.37 -14.34
N PRO A 531 -52.87 29.10 -13.84
CA PRO A 531 -53.15 30.45 -14.30
C PRO A 531 -52.03 31.41 -13.87
N PRO A 532 -51.72 32.48 -14.64
CA PRO A 532 -50.84 33.54 -14.16
C PRO A 532 -51.43 34.18 -12.89
N PRO A 533 -50.60 34.76 -12.00
CA PRO A 533 -51.12 35.40 -10.79
C PRO A 533 -52.07 36.51 -11.19
N THR A 534 -53.31 36.43 -10.73
CA THR A 534 -54.30 37.49 -10.87
C THR A 534 -53.80 38.75 -10.17
N THR A 535 -53.50 39.77 -10.96
CA THR A 535 -53.36 41.16 -10.52
C THR A 535 -54.75 41.67 -10.23
N ASP A 536 -55.09 41.79 -8.95
CA ASP A 536 -56.28 42.51 -8.50
C ASP A 536 -55.84 43.84 -7.89
N SER A 537 -56.08 44.92 -8.63
CA SER A 537 -55.99 46.29 -8.16
C SER A 537 -57.40 46.78 -7.85
N SER A 538 -57.74 46.93 -6.58
CA SER A 538 -58.75 47.91 -6.15
C SER A 538 -58.42 48.45 -4.75
N ASP A 539 -58.39 49.77 -4.70
CA ASP A 539 -57.99 50.66 -3.61
C ASP A 539 -58.81 50.51 -2.32
N ALA A 540 -58.12 50.55 -1.18
CA ALA A 540 -58.57 51.23 0.03
C ALA A 540 -57.33 51.66 0.86
N ASP A 541 -56.98 52.94 0.76
CA ASP A 541 -56.06 53.69 1.65
C ASP A 541 -56.91 54.34 2.78
N PRO A 542 -56.39 54.86 3.92
CA PRO A 542 -55.01 54.87 4.42
C PRO A 542 -54.86 54.47 5.91
N GLU A 543 -53.68 53.98 6.32
CA GLU A 543 -53.10 54.40 7.60
C GLU A 543 -51.58 54.15 7.67
N SER A 544 -50.92 55.17 8.19
CA SER A 544 -49.49 55.42 8.17
C SER A 544 -48.72 54.79 9.33
N GLN A 545 -47.46 54.45 9.02
CA GLN A 545 -46.25 54.62 9.84
C GLN A 545 -45.93 53.61 10.97
N ASN A 546 -44.85 52.84 10.72
CA ASN A 546 -43.48 53.02 11.27
C ASN A 546 -42.81 51.80 11.93
N GLU A 547 -41.49 51.73 11.69
CA GLU A 547 -40.39 51.04 12.40
C GLU A 547 -40.21 49.53 12.16
N GLY A 548 -39.06 49.01 11.73
CA GLY A 548 -37.72 49.53 11.39
C GLY A 548 -36.86 48.34 10.87
N GLU A 549 -36.09 48.53 9.79
CA GLU A 549 -34.60 48.54 9.72
C GLU A 549 -33.89 47.34 10.40
N ASP A 550 -32.86 46.68 9.85
CA ASP A 550 -32.04 46.93 8.66
C ASP A 550 -31.16 45.69 8.41
N THR A 551 -30.88 45.37 7.14
CA THR A 551 -29.83 44.44 6.71
C THR A 551 -28.72 45.23 6.03
N VAL A 552 -27.48 45.12 6.53
CA VAL A 552 -26.28 45.77 5.98
C VAL A 552 -25.45 44.76 5.19
N GLU A 553 -25.20 45.09 3.92
CA GLU A 553 -24.28 44.42 2.99
C GLU A 553 -22.81 44.59 3.41
N GLY A 554 -22.00 43.54 3.24
CA GLY A 554 -20.58 43.51 3.60
C GLY A 554 -19.66 44.12 2.55
N GLU A 555 -18.76 45.00 3.00
CA GLU A 555 -17.70 45.64 2.23
C GLU A 555 -16.57 44.69 1.80
N TYR A 556 -16.13 44.87 0.56
CA TYR A 556 -14.88 44.37 -0.04
C TYR A 556 -13.72 45.33 0.30
N ARG A 557 -12.53 44.79 0.64
CA ARG A 557 -11.32 45.58 0.85
C ARG A 557 -10.11 44.92 0.18
N GLU A 558 -9.55 45.61 -0.80
CA GLU A 558 -8.25 45.36 -1.41
C GLU A 558 -7.23 46.26 -0.69
N VAL A 559 -6.08 45.70 -0.28
CA VAL A 559 -4.96 46.50 0.23
C VAL A 559 -3.66 45.95 -0.35
N ASN A 560 -2.93 46.88 -0.98
CA ASN A 560 -1.64 46.76 -1.66
C ASN A 560 -0.54 46.03 -0.88
#